data_AF-A0A4Y8CCN9-F1
#
_entry.id   AF-A0A4Y8CCN9-F1
#
_cell.length_a   1.000
_cell.length_b   1.000
_cell.length_c   1.000
_cell.angle_alpha   90.00
_cell.angle_beta   90.00
_cell.angle_gamma   90.00
#
_symmetry.space_group_name_H-M   'P 1'
#
loop_
_entity.id
_entity.type
_entity.pdbx_description
1 polymer ?
#
loop_
_entity_poly.entity_id
_entity_poly.type
_entity_poly.pdbx_seq_one_letter_code
_entity_poly.pdbx_strand_id
1 'polypeptide(L)' 'TSVVNTYLQHWDADNLFVVGAGNFQHNSGYNPTDTVGALAYRCAEGILKYHKSGKSLA' A
#
# COMPACT_ATOMS: atom_id res chain seq x y z
N THR A 1 -2.04 -10.82 10.38
CA THR A 1 -2.91 -10.77 9.19
C THR A 1 -2.93 -9.35 8.66
N SER A 2 -2.85 -9.15 7.33
CA SER A 2 -2.89 -7.83 6.67
C SER A 2 -4.00 -7.85 5.61
N VAL A 3 -4.61 -6.70 5.33
CA VAL A 3 -5.61 -6.53 4.25
C VAL A 3 -4.99 -6.15 2.90
N VAL A 4 -3.70 -5.80 2.89
CA VAL A 4 -2.95 -5.43 1.69
C VAL A 4 -1.56 -6.09 1.62
N ASN A 5 -1.01 -6.18 0.40
CA ASN A 5 0.36 -6.60 0.12
C ASN A 5 1.39 -5.44 0.30
N THR A 6 2.65 -5.67 -0.06
CA THR A 6 3.74 -4.68 0.12
C THR A 6 3.65 -3.44 -0.78
N TYR A 7 2.84 -3.49 -1.83
CA TYR A 7 2.50 -2.35 -2.70
C TYR A 7 1.21 -1.66 -2.25
N LEU A 8 0.64 -2.08 -1.13
CA LEU A 8 -0.64 -1.61 -0.59
C LEU A 8 -1.84 -1.93 -1.47
N GLN A 9 -1.73 -2.96 -2.30
CA GLN A 9 -2.83 -3.52 -3.09
C GLN A 9 -3.62 -4.52 -2.24
N HIS A 10 -4.95 -4.49 -2.34
CA HIS A 10 -5.83 -5.44 -1.67
C HIS A 10 -5.63 -6.85 -2.22
N TRP A 11 -5.68 -7.87 -1.36
CA TRP A 11 -5.45 -9.27 -1.77
C TRP A 11 -6.51 -9.79 -2.75
N ASP A 12 -7.78 -9.44 -2.48
CA ASP A 12 -8.92 -9.94 -3.26
C ASP A 12 -9.44 -8.96 -4.33
N ALA A 13 -8.77 -7.81 -4.52
CA ALA A 13 -9.22 -6.78 -5.45
C ALA A 13 -8.03 -6.10 -6.14
N ASP A 14 -7.71 -6.58 -7.35
CA ASP A 14 -6.51 -6.21 -8.10
C ASP A 14 -6.42 -4.71 -8.45
N ASN A 15 -7.55 -4.01 -8.52
CA ASN A 15 -7.60 -2.58 -8.83
C ASN A 15 -7.79 -1.68 -7.59
N LEU A 16 -7.75 -2.24 -6.38
CA LEU A 16 -7.92 -1.48 -5.13
C LEU A 16 -6.59 -1.35 -4.39
N PHE A 17 -6.18 -0.10 -4.15
CA PHE A 17 -5.00 0.25 -3.37
C PHE A 17 -5.39 1.11 -2.17
N VAL A 18 -4.90 0.75 -0.98
CA VAL A 18 -5.26 1.40 0.29
C VAL A 18 -3.99 1.92 0.95
N VAL A 19 -3.77 3.23 0.94
CA VAL A 19 -2.60 3.87 1.56
C VAL A 19 -3.02 4.74 2.74
N GLY A 20 -2.33 4.59 3.87
CA GLY A 20 -2.56 5.41 5.06
C GLY A 20 -1.94 4.82 6.32
N ALA A 21 -2.11 5.52 7.44
CA ALA A 21 -1.57 5.10 8.74
C ALA A 21 -2.22 3.80 9.28
N GLY A 22 -3.41 3.44 8.79
CA GLY A 22 -4.07 2.17 9.13
C GLY A 22 -3.29 0.92 8.71
N ASN A 23 -2.29 1.07 7.84
CA ASN A 23 -1.44 -0.05 7.39
C ASN A 23 -0.27 -0.34 8.33
N PHE A 24 -0.04 0.47 9.36
CA PHE A 24 0.96 0.14 10.38
C PHE A 24 0.46 -0.98 11.26
N GLN A 25 1.27 -2.02 11.47
CA GLN A 25 0.91 -3.15 12.31
C GLN A 25 0.86 -2.77 13.80
N HIS A 26 1.53 -1.68 14.17
CA HIS A 26 1.53 -1.14 15.52
C HIS A 26 1.61 0.39 15.49
N ASN A 27 1.17 1.03 16.57
CA ASN A 27 1.39 2.46 16.76
C ASN A 27 2.83 2.70 17.23
N SER A 28 3.56 3.60 16.58
CA SER A 28 4.94 3.95 16.96
C SER A 28 5.03 5.02 18.06
N GLY A 29 3.92 5.70 18.37
CA GLY A 29 3.88 6.83 19.31
C GLY A 29 4.39 8.16 18.75
N TYR A 30 4.81 8.19 17.48
CA TYR A 30 5.26 9.41 16.77
C TYR A 30 4.26 9.80 15.68
N ASN A 31 4.39 11.03 15.17
CA ASN A 31 3.58 11.48 14.04
C ASN A 31 3.86 10.58 12.81
N PRO A 32 2.83 9.95 12.22
CA PRO A 32 3.01 9.00 11.12
C PRO A 32 3.21 9.64 9.74
N THR A 33 3.06 10.97 9.62
CA THR A 33 2.86 11.64 8.31
C THR A 33 3.98 11.33 7.31
N ASP A 34 5.24 11.44 7.72
CA ASP A 34 6.39 11.18 6.84
C ASP A 34 6.46 9.71 6.41
N THR A 35 6.18 8.78 7.33
CA THR A 35 6.13 7.34 7.01
C THR A 35 4.97 7.00 6.09
N VAL A 36 3.81 7.65 6.26
CA VAL A 36 2.68 7.54 5.31
C VAL A 36 3.07 8.09 3.94
N GLY A 37 3.85 9.17 3.88
CA GLY A 37 4.43 9.69 2.64
C GLY A 37 5.31 8.66 1.93
N ALA A 38 6.19 7.97 2.66
CA ALA A 38 7.00 6.89 2.10
C ALA A 38 6.14 5.72 1.57
N LEU A 39 5.09 5.35 2.30
CA LEU A 39 4.11 4.37 1.84
C LEU A 39 3.37 4.80 0.57
N ALA A 40 3.08 6.11 0.41
CA ALA A 40 2.46 6.63 -0.80
C ALA A 40 3.35 6.46 -2.04
N TYR A 41 4.66 6.70 -1.92
CA TYR A 41 5.60 6.41 -3.02
C TYR A 41 5.63 4.91 -3.36
N ARG A 42 5.65 4.04 -2.35
CA ARG A 42 5.61 2.59 -2.53
C ARG A 42 4.32 2.13 -3.22
N CYS A 43 3.18 2.71 -2.83
CA CYS A 43 1.88 2.46 -3.44
C CYS A 43 1.83 2.91 -4.90
N ALA A 44 2.33 4.13 -5.19
CA ALA A 44 2.39 4.67 -6.54
C ALA A 44 3.23 3.77 -7.48
N GLU A 45 4.34 3.22 -6.98
CA GLU A 45 5.14 2.24 -7.73
C GLU A 45 4.31 0.99 -8.10
N GLY A 46 3.48 0.51 -7.16
CA GLY A 46 2.55 -0.59 -7.39
C GLY A 46 1.50 -0.26 -8.44
N ILE A 47 0.85 0.89 -8.32
CA ILE A 47 -0.15 1.36 -9.30
C ILE A 47 0.46 1.41 -10.71
N LEU A 48 1.68 1.94 -10.86
CA LEU A 48 2.37 1.98 -12.15
C LEU A 48 2.69 0.59 -12.71
N LYS A 49 3.07 -0.36 -11.84
CA LYS A 49 3.33 -1.76 -12.24
C LYS A 49 2.03 -2.44 -12.69
N TYR A 50 0.97 -2.32 -11.91
CA TYR A 50 -0.36 -2.86 -12.23
C TYR A 50 -0.89 -2.27 -13.55
N HIS A 51 -0.79 -0.95 -13.73
CA HIS A 51 -1.25 -0.27 -14.94
C HIS A 51 -0.54 -0.80 -16.21
N LYS A 52 0.75 -1.14 -16.12
CA LYS A 52 1.52 -1.68 -17.25
C LYS A 52 1.24 -3.17 -17.51
N SER A 53 1.05 -3.97 -16.46
CA SER A 53 0.91 -5.43 -16.58
C SER A 53 -0.53 -5.91 -16.70
N GLY A 54 -1.49 -5.16 -16.14
CA GLY A 54 -2.88 -5.57 -15.94
C GLY A 54 -3.06 -6.72 -14.94
N LYS A 55 -2.01 -7.11 -14.20
CA LYS A 55 -2.00 -8.28 -13.31
C LYS A 55 -1.85 -7.87 -11.86
N SER A 56 -2.48 -8.63 -10.96
CA SER A 56 -2.25 -8.54 -9.52
C SER A 56 -0.76 -8.59 -9.18
N LEU A 57 -0.35 -7.85 -8.16
CA LEU A 57 1.03 -7.81 -7.66
C LEU A 57 1.22 -8.63 -6.38
N ALA A 58 0.16 -9.33 -5.94
CA ALA A 58 0.18 -10.31 -4.87
C ALA A 58 0.86 -11.62 -5.33
#